data_AF-A0A2V7GK28-F1
#
_entry.id   AF-A0A2V7GK28-F1
#
_cell.length_a   1.000
_cell.length_b   1.000
_cell.length_c   1.000
_cell.angle_alpha   90.00
_cell.angle_beta   90.00
_cell.angle_gamma   90.00
#
_symmetry.space_group_name_H-M   'P 1'
#
loop_
_entity.id
_entity.type
_entity.pdbx_description
1 polymer ?
#
loop_
_entity_poly.entity_id
_entity_poly.type
_entity_poly.pdbx_seq_one_letter_code
_entity_poly.pdbx_strand_id
1 'polypeptide(L)' 'LAAYCRRTGRAAIEDWDFYVGFAMFRLAAIAQGIMGRVLAGTANDPNARQRGERARPLADAAWELISSRAARAR' A
#
# COMPACT_ATOMS: atom_id res chain seq x y z
N LEU A 1 7.96 1.63 15.51
CA LEU A 1 8.01 0.16 15.72
C LEU A 1 8.36 -0.22 17.16
N ALA A 2 9.51 0.18 17.72
CA ALA A 2 9.94 -0.20 19.08
C ALA A 2 8.90 0.05 20.19
N ALA A 3 8.23 1.21 20.20
CA ALA A 3 7.19 1.50 21.19
C ALA A 3 5.97 0.59 21.06
N TYR A 4 5.59 0.21 19.83
CA TYR A 4 4.50 -0.75 19.58
C TYR A 4 4.90 -2.14 20.09
N CYS A 5 6.08 -2.63 19.72
CA CYS A 5 6.59 -3.92 20.17
C CYS A 5 6.61 -4.04 21.70
N ARG A 6 7.10 -3.03 22.42
CA ARG A 6 7.06 -2.97 23.89
C ARG A 6 5.63 -3.06 24.45
N ARG A 7 4.69 -2.30 23.89
CA ARG A 7 3.29 -2.28 24.34
C ARG A 7 2.56 -3.58 24.05
N THR A 8 2.97 -4.32 23.02
CA THR A 8 2.33 -5.59 22.63
C THR A 8 3.09 -6.84 23.09
N GLY A 9 4.14 -6.69 23.91
CA GLY A 9 4.95 -7.82 24.38
C GLY A 9 5.70 -8.57 23.26
N ARG A 10 6.01 -7.91 22.15
CA ARG A 10 6.73 -8.50 21.01
C ARG A 10 8.18 -8.05 21.02
N ALA A 11 9.11 -8.96 20.69
CA ALA A 11 10.52 -8.62 20.53
C ALA A 11 10.75 -7.80 19.25
N ALA A 12 10.16 -8.24 18.13
CA ALA A 12 10.18 -7.56 16.84
C ALA A 12 8.90 -7.88 16.04
N ILE A 13 8.75 -7.28 14.87
CA ILE A 13 7.83 -7.75 13.84
C ILE A 13 8.70 -8.30 12.72
N GLU A 14 8.70 -9.62 12.57
CA GLU A 14 9.37 -10.29 11.45
C GLU A 14 8.75 -9.82 10.14
N ASP A 15 9.53 -9.76 9.08
CA ASP A 15 9.06 -9.41 7.73
C ASP A 15 8.26 -8.10 7.64
N TRP A 16 8.65 -7.09 8.43
CA TRP A 16 8.00 -5.77 8.45
C TRP A 16 7.73 -5.19 7.05
N ASP A 17 8.70 -5.29 6.15
CA ASP A 17 8.57 -4.79 4.77
C ASP A 17 7.47 -5.50 3.96
N PHE A 18 7.22 -6.78 4.22
CA PHE A 18 6.10 -7.50 3.59
C PHE A 18 4.77 -6.89 4.03
N TYR A 19 4.60 -6.64 5.34
CA TYR A 19 3.38 -6.03 5.86
C TYR A 19 3.17 -4.61 5.31
N VAL A 20 4.24 -3.84 5.19
CA VAL A 20 4.20 -2.50 4.56
C VAL A 20 3.83 -2.61 3.09
N GLY A 21 4.50 -3.47 2.32
CA GLY A 21 4.20 -3.70 0.91
C GLY A 21 2.76 -4.16 0.68
N PHE A 22 2.28 -5.12 1.47
CA PHE A 22 0.89 -5.58 1.45
C PHE A 22 -0.09 -4.43 1.71
N ALA A 23 0.15 -3.60 2.73
CA ALA A 23 -0.70 -2.46 3.03
C ALA A 23 -0.71 -1.43 1.88
N MET A 24 0.42 -1.21 1.21
CA MET A 24 0.52 -0.34 0.05
C MET A 24 -0.25 -0.89 -1.15
N PHE A 25 -0.14 -2.19 -1.45
CA PHE A 25 -0.96 -2.83 -2.49
C PHE A 25 -2.46 -2.74 -2.19
N ARG A 26 -2.85 -2.95 -0.93
CA ARG A 26 -4.23 -2.75 -0.49
C ARG A 26 -4.71 -1.33 -0.75
N LEU A 27 -3.90 -0.32 -0.44
CA LEU A 27 -4.23 1.09 -0.74
C LEU A 27 -4.29 1.35 -2.25
N ALA A 28 -3.39 0.75 -3.04
CA ALA A 28 -3.41 0.84 -4.49
C ALA A 28 -4.70 0.27 -5.09
N ALA A 29 -5.17 -0.88 -4.59
CA ALA A 29 -6.43 -1.51 -5.01
C ALA A 29 -7.65 -0.63 -4.66
N ILE A 30 -7.67 -0.03 -3.48
CA ILE A 30 -8.72 0.92 -3.08
C ILE A 30 -8.73 2.12 -4.04
N ALA A 31 -7.55 2.70 -4.32
CA ALA A 31 -7.41 3.80 -5.26
C ALA A 31 -7.83 3.41 -6.69
N GLN A 32 -7.47 2.21 -7.16
CA GLN A 32 -7.96 1.69 -8.45
C GLN A 32 -9.48 1.60 -8.48
N GLY A 33 -10.11 1.10 -7.41
CA GLY A 33 -11.56 1.05 -7.31
C GLY A 33 -12.22 2.43 -7.31
N ILE A 34 -11.53 3.47 -6.83
CA ILE A 34 -11.97 4.87 -6.99
C ILE A 34 -11.85 5.30 -8.45
N MET A 35 -10.70 5.06 -9.09
CA MET A 35 -10.50 5.42 -10.50
C MET A 35 -11.52 4.73 -11.43
N GLY A 36 -11.84 3.45 -11.18
CA GLY A 36 -12.88 2.74 -11.93
C GLY A 36 -14.23 3.44 -11.89
N ARG A 37 -14.65 3.92 -10.70
CA ARG A 37 -15.89 4.72 -10.55
C ARG A 37 -15.79 6.10 -11.21
N VAL A 38 -14.61 6.73 -11.20
CA VAL A 38 -14.37 7.99 -11.92
C VAL A 38 -14.56 7.80 -13.42
N LEU A 39 -13.97 6.75 -13.99
CA LEU A 39 -14.09 6.42 -15.41
C LEU A 39 -15.53 6.03 -15.79
N ALA A 40 -16.25 5.36 -14.90
CA ALA A 40 -17.66 5.03 -15.08
C ALA A 40 -18.63 6.22 -14.85
N GLY A 41 -18.12 7.39 -14.44
CA GLY A 41 -18.96 8.56 -14.14
C GLY A 41 -19.84 8.42 -12.89
N THR A 42 -19.52 7.49 -11.99
CA THR A 42 -20.31 7.19 -10.77
C THR A 42 -19.64 7.64 -9.47
N ALA A 43 -18.51 8.34 -9.56
CA ALA A 43 -17.82 8.87 -8.40
C ALA A 43 -18.43 10.20 -7.93
N ASN A 44 -18.88 10.25 -6.66
CA ASN A 44 -19.53 11.44 -6.06
C ASN A 44 -18.58 12.34 -5.24
N ASP A 45 -17.31 11.94 -5.05
CA ASP A 45 -16.30 12.78 -4.38
C ASP A 45 -15.61 13.69 -5.42
N PRO A 46 -15.61 15.02 -5.26
CA PRO A 46 -14.91 15.95 -6.15
C PRO A 46 -13.41 15.65 -6.33
N ASN A 47 -12.78 15.01 -5.34
CA ASN A 47 -11.37 14.64 -5.35
C ASN A 47 -11.14 13.19 -5.81
N ALA A 48 -12.18 12.48 -6.27
CA ALA A 48 -12.08 11.06 -6.62
C ALA A 48 -11.01 10.79 -7.69
N ARG A 49 -10.90 11.65 -8.71
CA ARG A 49 -9.87 11.52 -9.75
C ARG A 49 -8.46 11.56 -9.15
N GLN A 50 -8.17 12.59 -8.36
CA GLN A 50 -6.86 12.74 -7.69
C GLN A 50 -6.56 11.54 -6.76
N ARG A 51 -7.56 11.04 -6.02
CA ARG A 51 -7.38 9.84 -5.17
C ARG A 51 -7.13 8.59 -6.01
N GLY A 52 -7.83 8.45 -7.13
CA GLY A 52 -7.67 7.32 -8.06
C GLY A 52 -6.31 7.29 -8.75
N GLU A 53 -5.75 8.46 -9.09
CA GLU A 53 -4.42 8.61 -9.69
C GLU A 53 -3.30 8.06 -8.79
N ARG A 54 -3.53 7.96 -7.48
CA ARG A 54 -2.57 7.37 -6.52
C ARG A 54 -2.39 5.86 -6.67
N ALA A 55 -3.28 5.18 -7.40
CA ALA A 55 -3.23 3.75 -7.56
C ALA A 55 -1.89 3.23 -8.09
N ARG A 56 -1.43 3.81 -9.21
CA ARG A 56 -0.17 3.41 -9.85
C ARG A 56 1.06 3.68 -8.98
N PRO A 57 1.31 4.91 -8.47
CA PRO A 57 2.49 5.15 -7.66
C PRO A 57 2.50 4.33 -6.36
N LEU A 58 1.35 4.02 -5.76
CA LEU A 58 1.29 3.11 -4.60
C LEU A 58 1.68 1.67 -4.97
N ALA A 59 1.21 1.16 -6.11
CA ALA A 59 1.56 -0.18 -6.58
C ALA A 59 3.04 -0.28 -6.95
N ASP A 60 3.59 0.73 -7.64
CA ASP A 60 5.00 0.76 -8.04
C ASP A 60 5.91 0.80 -6.80
N ALA A 61 5.61 1.65 -5.83
CA ALA A 61 6.40 1.74 -4.60
C ALA A 61 6.30 0.46 -3.73
N ALA A 62 5.13 -0.19 -3.72
CA ALA A 62 4.97 -1.49 -3.06
C ALA A 62 5.81 -2.58 -3.74
N TRP A 63 5.84 -2.58 -5.08
CA TRP A 63 6.63 -3.52 -5.87
C TRP A 63 8.13 -3.31 -5.65
N GLU A 64 8.60 -2.07 -5.65
CA GLU A 64 10.00 -1.73 -5.37
C GLU A 64 10.43 -2.24 -3.98
N LEU A 65 9.60 -2.00 -2.95
CA LEU A 65 9.86 -2.44 -1.59
C LEU A 65 10.01 -3.97 -1.51
N ILE A 66 9.09 -4.73 -2.12
CA ILE A 66 9.10 -6.21 -2.04
C ILE A 66 10.18 -6.81 -2.95
N SER A 67 10.37 -6.29 -4.15
CA SER A 67 11.36 -6.80 -5.11
C SER A 67 12.80 -6.57 -4.64
N SER A 68 13.09 -5.42 -4.02
CA SER A 68 14.39 -5.16 -3.39
C SER A 68 14.72 -6.15 -2.26
N ARG A 69 13.69 -6.76 -1.67
CA ARG A 69 13.82 -7.79 -0.63
C ARG A 69 14.10 -9.17 -1.22
N ALA A 70 13.44 -9.53 -2.32
CA ALA A 70 13.72 -10.75 -3.06
C ALA A 70 15.17 -10.81 -3.58
N ALA A 71 15.75 -9.65 -3.89
CA ALA A 71 17.15 -9.54 -4.29
C ALA A 71 18.15 -9.69 -3.11
N ARG A 72 17.77 -9.35 -1.87
CA ARG A 72 18.62 -9.50 -0.67
C ARG A 72 18.54 -10.88 -0.02
N ALA A 73 17.51 -11.65 -0.34
CA ALA A 73 17.30 -13.01 0.15
C ALA A 73 17.93 -14.09 -0.76
N ARG A 74 18.53 -13.68 -1.89
CA ARG A 74 19.33 -14.51 -2.80
C ARG A 74 20.81 -14.25 -2.55
#